data_AF-A0A519KYK1-F1
#
_entry.id   AF-A0A519KYK1-F1
#
_cell.length_a   1.000
_cell.length_b   1.000
_cell.length_c   1.000
_cell.angle_alpha   90.00
_cell.angle_beta   90.00
_cell.angle_gamma   90.00
#
_symmetry.space_group_name_H-M   'P 1'
#
loop_
_entity.id
_entity.type
_entity.pdbx_description
1 polymer ?
#
loop_
_entity_poly.entity_id
_entity_poly.type
_entity_poly.pdbx_seq_one_letter_code
_entity_poly.pdbx_strand_id
1 'polypeptide(L)'
;RVSVTADGRPVDRINELEWIDGEVWANIWQTDRIARIDPETGQVKAWIDLTGLYPLTPEMDPVDDVLNGIAWDRQANRIFVTGKRWSSLFEIRVVDRR
;
A
#
# COMPACT_ATOMS: atom_id res chain seq x y z
N ARG A 1 3.66 -6.62 -19.43
CA ARG A 1 2.45 -6.57 -18.57
C ARG A 1 2.50 -7.79 -17.68
N VAL A 2 2.46 -7.61 -16.36
CA VAL A 2 2.48 -8.69 -15.36
C VAL A 2 1.09 -8.75 -14.71
N SER A 3 0.54 -9.95 -14.53
CA SER A 3 -0.70 -10.16 -13.78
C SER A 3 -0.36 -10.38 -12.32
N VAL A 4 -1.02 -9.63 -11.42
CA VAL A 4 -0.75 -9.75 -9.99
C VAL A 4 -1.70 -10.76 -9.36
N THR A 5 -1.17 -11.65 -8.53
CA THR A 5 -1.95 -12.70 -7.85
C THR A 5 -1.56 -12.85 -6.39
N ALA A 6 -2.54 -13.15 -5.53
CA ALA A 6 -2.33 -13.58 -4.15
C ALA A 6 -2.99 -14.95 -3.99
N ASP A 7 -2.23 -15.95 -3.51
CA ASP A 7 -2.70 -17.32 -3.33
C ASP A 7 -3.40 -17.90 -4.57
N GLY A 8 -2.84 -17.61 -5.76
CA GLY A 8 -3.36 -18.06 -7.05
C GLY A 8 -4.60 -17.30 -7.55
N ARG A 9 -5.07 -16.28 -6.84
CA ARG A 9 -6.22 -15.44 -7.24
C ARG A 9 -5.76 -14.08 -7.74
N PRO A 10 -6.36 -13.53 -8.81
CA PRO A 10 -6.05 -12.19 -9.28
C PRO A 10 -6.27 -11.14 -8.19
N VAL A 11 -5.38 -10.16 -8.13
CA VAL A 11 -5.54 -8.96 -7.30
C VAL A 11 -5.94 -7.81 -8.21
N ASP A 12 -7.16 -7.31 -8.02
CA ASP A 12 -7.69 -6.16 -8.74
C ASP A 12 -7.41 -4.85 -8.00
N ARG A 13 -7.76 -3.72 -8.63
CA ARG A 13 -7.72 -2.39 -8.00
C ARG A 13 -6.34 -1.94 -7.50
N ILE A 14 -5.28 -2.45 -8.13
CA ILE A 14 -3.93 -1.91 -7.99
C ILE A 14 -3.96 -0.43 -8.37
N ASN A 15 -3.43 0.41 -7.50
CA ASN A 15 -3.41 1.85 -7.69
C ASN A 15 -1.98 2.40 -7.62
N GLU A 16 -1.67 3.27 -6.65
CA GLU A 16 -0.31 3.78 -6.44
C GLU A 16 0.74 2.68 -6.24
N LEU A 17 1.95 2.94 -6.75
CA LEU A 17 3.07 2.00 -6.79
C LEU A 17 4.34 2.66 -6.25
N GLU A 18 5.16 1.89 -5.53
CA GLU A 18 6.51 2.31 -5.16
C GLU A 18 7.48 1.12 -5.25
N TRP A 19 8.72 1.37 -5.70
CA TRP A 19 9.75 0.35 -5.79
C TRP A 19 10.61 0.36 -4.53
N ILE A 20 10.53 -0.70 -3.72
CA ILE A 20 11.18 -0.78 -2.42
C ILE A 20 11.97 -2.09 -2.35
N ASP A 21 13.29 -1.99 -2.26
CA ASP A 21 14.22 -3.13 -2.08
C ASP A 21 13.97 -4.35 -2.98
N GLY A 22 13.65 -4.11 -4.26
CA GLY A 22 13.45 -5.16 -5.26
C GLY A 22 12.02 -5.71 -5.34
N GLU A 23 11.09 -5.12 -4.59
CA GLU A 23 9.67 -5.41 -4.67
C GLU A 23 8.89 -4.19 -5.19
N VAL A 24 7.74 -4.45 -5.81
CA VAL A 24 6.75 -3.41 -6.10
C VAL A 24 5.74 -3.41 -4.97
N TRP A 25 5.66 -2.30 -4.25
CA TRP A 25 4.62 -2.08 -3.25
C TRP A 25 3.46 -1.36 -3.92
N ALA A 26 2.24 -1.87 -3.70
CA ALA A 26 1.06 -1.33 -4.35
C ALA A 26 -0.08 -1.09 -3.37
N ASN A 27 -0.67 0.11 -3.38
CA ASN A 27 -1.96 0.31 -2.74
C ASN A 27 -3.05 -0.48 -3.48
N ILE A 28 -3.97 -1.10 -2.72
CA ILE A 28 -5.19 -1.68 -3.28
C ILE A 28 -6.34 -0.72 -2.99
N TRP A 29 -6.86 -0.07 -4.04
CA TRP A 29 -7.92 0.93 -3.91
C TRP A 29 -9.15 0.36 -3.20
N GLN A 30 -9.74 1.17 -2.32
CA GLN A 30 -10.84 0.82 -1.43
C GLN A 30 -10.46 -0.17 -0.30
N THR A 31 -9.18 -0.27 0.04
CA THR A 31 -8.72 -1.03 1.20
C THR A 31 -7.62 -0.28 1.96
N ASP A 32 -7.41 -0.62 3.23
CA ASP A 32 -6.28 -0.14 4.02
C ASP A 32 -5.04 -1.04 3.88
N ARG A 33 -4.85 -1.66 2.70
CA ARG A 33 -3.77 -2.62 2.47
C ARG A 33 -2.81 -2.17 1.38
N ILE A 34 -1.55 -2.53 1.58
CA ILE A 34 -0.49 -2.49 0.58
C ILE A 34 -0.04 -3.91 0.27
N ALA A 35 0.00 -4.28 -1.00
CA ALA A 35 0.56 -5.54 -1.47
C ALA A 35 2.06 -5.38 -1.72
N ARG A 36 2.88 -6.31 -1.20
CA ARG A 36 4.29 -6.46 -1.55
C ARG A 36 4.41 -7.48 -2.68
N ILE A 37 4.74 -7.03 -3.88
CA ILE A 37 4.63 -7.81 -5.12
C ILE A 37 6.02 -8.14 -5.64
N ASP A 38 6.23 -9.40 -5.98
CA ASP A 38 7.37 -9.83 -6.77
C ASP A 38 7.23 -9.33 -8.22
N PRO A 39 8.14 -8.48 -8.73
CA PRO A 39 7.98 -7.86 -10.05
C PRO A 39 8.19 -8.83 -11.20
N GLU A 40 8.88 -9.95 -10.99
CA GLU A 40 9.16 -10.94 -12.04
C GLU A 40 7.95 -11.87 -12.24
N THR A 41 7.31 -12.26 -11.14
CA THR A 41 6.22 -13.26 -11.17
C THR A 41 4.82 -12.67 -11.01
N GLY A 42 4.70 -11.47 -10.44
CA GLY A 42 3.43 -10.87 -10.06
C GLY A 42 2.82 -11.46 -8.78
N GLN A 43 3.52 -12.35 -8.07
CA GLN A 43 3.00 -12.93 -6.83
C GLN A 43 3.09 -11.93 -5.68
N VAL A 44 2.00 -11.79 -4.93
CA VAL A 44 2.00 -11.06 -3.66
C VAL A 44 2.73 -11.91 -2.62
N LYS A 45 3.88 -11.39 -2.15
CA LYS A 45 4.72 -12.02 -1.11
C LYS A 45 4.15 -11.78 0.29
N ALA A 46 3.57 -10.61 0.52
CA ALA A 46 3.04 -10.22 1.81
C ALA A 46 2.02 -9.09 1.69
N TRP A 47 1.19 -8.96 2.72
CA TRP A 47 0.24 -7.86 2.89
C TRP A 47 0.67 -6.98 4.06
N ILE A 48 0.67 -5.67 3.85
CA ILE A 48 0.80 -4.68 4.91
C ILE A 48 -0.59 -4.17 5.22
N ASP A 49 -0.99 -4.30 6.47
CA ASP A 49 -2.28 -3.85 7.00
C ASP A 49 -2.09 -2.51 7.73
N LEU A 50 -2.71 -1.46 7.19
CA LEU A 50 -2.70 -0.09 7.74
C LEU A 50 -4.07 0.31 8.30
N THR A 51 -4.93 -0.66 8.59
CA THR A 51 -6.25 -0.40 9.19
C THR A 51 -6.11 0.48 10.43
N GLY A 52 -6.84 1.60 10.45
CA GLY A 52 -6.85 2.54 11.58
C GLY A 52 -5.68 3.53 11.62
N LEU A 53 -4.81 3.57 10.58
CA LEU A 53 -3.73 4.55 10.50
C LEU A 53 -4.25 6.00 10.45
N TYR A 54 -5.29 6.24 9.66
CA TYR A 54 -5.92 7.56 9.53
C TYR A 54 -7.33 7.54 10.12
N PRO A 55 -7.73 8.55 10.92
CA PRO A 55 -9.02 8.58 11.60
C PRO A 55 -10.13 9.03 10.63
N LEU A 56 -10.56 8.12 9.75
CA LEU A 56 -11.68 8.37 8.84
C LEU A 56 -12.97 8.64 9.63
N THR A 57 -13.71 9.67 9.23
CA THR A 57 -15.00 10.05 9.86
C THR A 57 -16.17 9.86 8.88
N PRO A 58 -17.42 9.73 9.35
CA PRO A 58 -18.58 9.55 8.48
C PRO A 58 -18.83 10.69 7.47
N GLU A 59 -18.28 11.87 7.72
CA GLU A 59 -18.40 13.04 6.85
C GLU A 59 -17.41 13.02 5.68
N MET A 60 -16.40 12.15 5.73
CA MET A 60 -15.42 11.97 4.66
C MET A 60 -16.01 11.16 3.50
N ASP A 61 -15.55 11.43 2.29
CA ASP A 61 -15.93 10.74 1.06
C ASP A 61 -15.28 9.35 1.02
N PRO A 62 -16.03 8.25 1.16
CA PRO A 62 -15.44 6.90 1.17
C PRO A 62 -14.86 6.48 -0.19
N VAL A 63 -15.17 7.19 -1.27
CA VAL A 63 -14.63 6.91 -2.62
C VAL A 63 -13.27 7.58 -2.80
N ASP A 64 -13.16 8.83 -2.34
CA ASP A 64 -12.01 9.70 -2.60
C ASP A 64 -11.09 9.90 -1.40
N ASP A 65 -11.52 9.75 -0.16
CA ASP A 65 -10.71 9.95 1.05
C ASP A 65 -10.05 8.63 1.52
N VAL A 66 -9.34 7.97 0.61
CA VAL A 66 -8.79 6.61 0.81
C VAL A 66 -7.27 6.59 0.87
N LEU A 67 -6.73 5.54 1.52
CA LEU A 67 -5.30 5.22 1.49
C LEU A 67 -4.80 5.14 0.04
N ASN A 68 -3.80 5.96 -0.29
CA ASN A 68 -3.20 6.04 -1.61
C ASN A 68 -1.97 6.96 -1.58
N GLY A 69 -0.82 6.42 -1.94
CA GLY A 69 0.45 7.14 -1.96
C GLY A 69 1.45 6.45 -1.03
N ILE A 70 2.55 6.01 -1.62
CA ILE A 70 3.68 5.37 -0.96
C ILE A 70 4.92 6.08 -1.48
N ALA A 71 5.86 6.40 -0.60
CA ALA A 71 7.16 6.92 -0.98
C ALA A 71 8.26 6.24 -0.17
N TRP A 72 9.41 5.99 -0.79
CA TRP A 72 10.56 5.40 -0.10
C TRP A 72 11.81 6.27 -0.23
N ASP A 73 12.36 6.63 0.92
CA ASP A 73 13.69 7.22 1.04
C ASP A 73 14.71 6.10 1.25
N ARG A 74 15.35 5.67 0.16
CA ARG A 74 16.37 4.63 0.18
C ARG A 74 17.60 4.99 1.02
N GLN A 75 17.97 6.27 1.11
CA GLN A 75 19.20 6.67 1.79
C GLN A 75 19.03 6.57 3.31
N ALA A 76 17.90 7.02 3.84
CA ALA A 76 17.59 6.94 5.26
C ALA A 76 16.79 5.69 5.65
N ASN A 77 16.42 4.85 4.69
CA ASN A 77 15.54 3.70 4.84
C ASN A 77 14.21 4.04 5.54
N ARG A 78 13.52 5.06 5.01
CA ARG A 78 12.23 5.54 5.54
C ARG A 78 11.13 5.29 4.53
N ILE A 79 9.99 4.81 5.01
CA ILE A 79 8.80 4.57 4.20
C ILE A 79 7.74 5.56 4.64
N PHE A 80 7.17 6.27 3.68
CA PHE A 80 6.09 7.21 3.89
C PHE A 80 4.82 6.72 3.22
N VAL A 81 3.68 6.92 3.89
CA VAL A 81 2.36 6.62 3.35
C VAL A 81 1.40 7.77 3.64
N THR A 82 0.44 7.96 2.74
CA THR A 82 -0.62 8.95 2.86
C THR A 82 -1.89 8.46 2.17
N GLY A 83 -2.88 9.34 2.05
CA GLY A 83 -4.10 9.09 1.31
C GLY A 83 -4.53 10.32 0.54
N LYS A 84 -5.46 10.09 -0.38
CA LYS A 84 -6.10 11.19 -1.10
C LYS A 84 -6.82 12.08 -0.09
N ARG A 85 -6.57 13.39 -0.17
CA ARG A 85 -7.12 14.45 0.71
C ARG A 85 -6.87 14.25 2.20
N TRP A 86 -5.98 13.34 2.59
CA TRP A 86 -5.53 13.25 3.98
C TRP A 86 -4.76 14.51 4.36
N SER A 87 -4.98 15.00 5.58
CA SER A 87 -4.24 16.15 6.12
C SER A 87 -2.85 15.78 6.65
N SER A 88 -2.50 14.49 6.63
CA SER A 88 -1.30 13.94 7.24
C SER A 88 -0.50 13.03 6.29
N LEU A 89 0.81 13.04 6.48
CA LEU A 89 1.78 12.08 5.92
C LEU A 89 2.38 11.30 7.09
N PHE A 90 2.48 9.98 6.98
CA PHE A 90 3.03 9.13 8.03
C PHE A 90 4.35 8.52 7.58
N GLU A 91 5.37 8.62 8.41
CA GLU A 91 6.53 7.72 8.34
C GLU A 91 6.16 6.43 9.09
N ILE A 92 6.31 5.26 8.46
CA ILE A 92 5.93 3.97 9.03
C ILE A 92 7.12 3.01 9.11
N ARG A 93 7.02 2.04 10.03
CA ARG A 93 7.87 0.84 10.05
C ARG A 93 6.99 -0.40 9.91
N VAL A 94 7.32 -1.26 8.96
CA VAL A 94 6.66 -2.55 8.80
C VAL A 94 7.32 -3.57 9.73
N VAL A 95 6.49 -4.31 10.46
CA VAL A 95 6.91 -5.39 11.35
C VAL A 95 6.15 -6.66 11.01
N ASP A 96 6.80 -7.82 11.14
CA ASP A 96 6.13 -9.09 10.96
C ASP A 96 5.16 -9.33 12.11
N ARG A 97 3.92 -9.72 11.78
CA ARG A 97 3.00 -10.29 12.78
C ARG A 97 3.49 -11.71 13.10
N ARG A 98 4.17 -11.85 14.25
CA ARG A 98 4.46 -13.16 14.84
C ARG A 98 3.22 -13.77 15.46
#